data_AF-A0A955BYV8-F1
#
_entry.id   AF-A0A955BYV8-F1
#
_cell.length_a   1.000
_cell.length_b   1.000
_cell.length_c   1.000
_cell.angle_alpha   90.00
_cell.angle_beta   90.00
_cell.angle_gamma   90.00
#
_symmetry.space_group_name_H-M   'P 1'
#
loop_
_entity.id
_entity.type
_entity.pdbx_description
1 polymer ?
#
loop_
_entity_poly.entity_id
_entity_poly.type
_entity_poly.pdbx_seq_one_letter_code
_entity_poly.pdbx_strand_id
1 'polypeptide(L)'
;VVVNGHELAFAFDKPLDDVVEEIRKIHEADGEILSFKVGDTDYGRYYGFDQAHIRTMLQKARETNRKKDRSEAAVAADAAAPATAEQPRPDWIDNPPKRIGEVYRQVVEVGPYTTAEECYQQLADKLSEITAEYARDQSLFNCWPDQLPHYGITPAYLMREVCVDEYLETFYSESVGQEMKRLYVQLEFDQAIRDRLRQSHQIVQQSNEVSGLSVLGLGVLALVGGVFGLLKTDEATAGRYRKRLFLGVPAAIIGLTALVLMV
;
A
#
# COMPACT_ATOMS: atom_id res chain seq x y z
N VAL A 1 10.32 -11.00 -18.98
CA VAL A 1 9.06 -11.52 -18.38
C VAL A 1 9.43 -12.80 -17.68
N VAL A 2 9.10 -12.97 -16.39
CA VAL A 2 9.32 -14.23 -15.68
C VAL A 2 7.98 -14.93 -15.54
N VAL A 3 7.90 -16.15 -16.05
CA VAL A 3 6.70 -16.99 -16.02
C VAL A 3 7.04 -18.27 -15.28
N ASN A 4 6.45 -18.52 -14.13
CA ASN A 4 6.73 -19.73 -13.33
C ASN A 4 8.23 -19.97 -13.03
N GLY A 5 9.01 -18.88 -12.94
CA GLY A 5 10.47 -18.95 -12.76
C GLY A 5 11.29 -19.03 -14.06
N HIS A 6 10.64 -19.20 -15.21
CA HIS A 6 11.27 -19.12 -16.52
C HIS A 6 11.41 -17.66 -16.97
N GLU A 7 12.66 -17.21 -17.14
CA GLU A 7 12.95 -15.89 -17.68
C GLU A 7 12.85 -15.89 -19.21
N LEU A 8 11.96 -15.05 -19.73
CA LEU A 8 11.72 -14.84 -21.14
C LEU A 8 12.09 -13.41 -21.51
N ALA A 9 13.03 -13.28 -22.45
CA ALA A 9 13.42 -12.01 -23.05
C ALA A 9 12.76 -11.88 -24.43
N PHE A 10 12.03 -10.79 -24.63
CA PHE A 10 11.35 -10.49 -25.89
C PHE A 10 11.82 -9.14 -26.42
N ALA A 11 11.98 -9.04 -27.73
CA ALA A 11 12.16 -7.75 -28.39
C ALA A 11 10.88 -6.90 -28.22
N PHE A 12 11.04 -5.59 -28.05
CA PHE A 12 9.92 -4.68 -27.73
C PHE A 12 8.89 -4.58 -28.86
N ASP A 13 9.35 -4.77 -30.11
CA ASP A 13 8.58 -4.75 -31.34
C ASP A 13 7.86 -6.08 -31.65
N LYS A 14 8.18 -7.17 -30.92
CA LYS A 14 7.52 -8.47 -31.12
C LYS A 14 6.00 -8.31 -30.91
N PRO A 15 5.15 -8.86 -31.79
CA PRO A 15 3.70 -8.85 -31.60
C PRO A 15 3.31 -9.45 -30.24
N LEU A 16 2.35 -8.82 -29.55
CA LEU A 16 1.89 -9.29 -28.23
C LEU A 16 1.33 -10.71 -28.31
N ASP A 17 0.73 -11.08 -29.43
CA ASP A 17 0.12 -12.38 -29.63
C ASP A 17 1.16 -13.51 -29.62
N ASP A 18 2.33 -13.28 -30.23
CA ASP A 18 3.43 -14.23 -30.21
C ASP A 18 4.03 -14.39 -28.80
N VAL A 19 4.06 -13.30 -28.03
CA VAL A 19 4.51 -13.31 -26.63
C VAL A 19 3.53 -14.10 -25.75
N VAL A 20 2.23 -13.85 -25.89
CA VAL A 20 1.17 -14.57 -25.16
C VAL A 20 1.21 -16.06 -25.50
N GLU A 21 1.46 -16.42 -26.75
CA GLU A 21 1.58 -17.82 -27.16
C GLU A 21 2.79 -18.54 -26.55
N GLU A 22 3.94 -17.88 -26.42
CA GLU A 22 5.09 -18.46 -25.71
C GLU A 22 4.82 -18.64 -24.21
N ILE A 23 4.12 -17.70 -23.58
CA ILE A 23 3.70 -17.81 -22.18
C ILE A 23 2.71 -18.99 -22.02
N ARG A 24 1.80 -19.18 -22.98
CA ARG A 24 0.84 -20.30 -22.95
C ARG A 24 1.55 -21.64 -22.94
N LYS A 25 2.55 -21.83 -23.81
CA LYS A 25 3.32 -23.08 -23.89
C LYS A 25 4.01 -23.44 -22.59
N ILE A 26 4.52 -22.44 -21.85
CA ILE A 26 5.18 -22.64 -20.56
C ILE A 26 4.15 -22.98 -19.47
N HIS A 27 3.02 -22.28 -19.46
CA HIS A 27 1.93 -22.59 -18.54
C HIS A 27 1.38 -24.01 -18.72
N GLU A 28 1.18 -24.44 -19.96
CA GLU A 28 0.74 -25.81 -20.29
C GLU A 28 1.74 -26.88 -19.84
N ALA A 29 3.04 -26.54 -19.73
CA ALA A 29 4.09 -27.45 -19.30
C ALA A 29 4.23 -27.54 -17.76
N ASP A 30 4.07 -26.41 -17.04
CA ASP A 30 4.40 -26.31 -15.60
C ASP A 30 3.20 -26.37 -14.64
N GLY A 31 1.96 -26.39 -15.15
CA GLY A 31 0.75 -26.65 -14.37
C GLY A 31 -0.15 -25.43 -14.09
N GLU A 32 -1.19 -25.64 -13.27
CA GLU A 32 -2.39 -24.77 -13.17
C GLU A 32 -2.16 -23.34 -12.64
N ILE A 33 -1.01 -23.06 -12.05
CA ILE A 33 -0.71 -21.76 -11.44
C ILE A 33 0.29 -20.99 -12.32
N LEU A 34 -0.09 -19.80 -12.75
CA LEU A 34 0.73 -18.86 -13.50
C LEU A 34 1.27 -17.77 -12.56
N SER A 35 2.58 -17.81 -12.27
CA SER A 35 3.31 -16.71 -11.63
C SER A 35 3.87 -15.80 -12.72
N PHE A 36 3.53 -14.51 -12.68
CA PHE A 36 3.84 -13.58 -13.77
C PHE A 36 4.52 -12.30 -13.29
N LYS A 37 5.76 -12.06 -13.74
CA LYS A 37 6.53 -10.84 -13.44
C LYS A 37 7.00 -10.17 -14.74
N VAL A 38 6.85 -8.85 -14.85
CA VAL A 38 7.35 -8.08 -16.01
C VAL A 38 8.24 -6.95 -15.54
N GLY A 39 9.53 -7.01 -15.88
CA GLY A 39 10.54 -6.11 -15.31
C GLY A 39 10.58 -6.29 -13.80
N ASP A 40 10.47 -5.17 -13.06
CA ASP A 40 10.44 -5.16 -11.60
C ASP A 40 9.03 -5.34 -11.02
N THR A 41 7.99 -5.29 -11.86
CA THR A 41 6.59 -5.39 -11.39
C THR A 41 6.15 -6.84 -11.30
N ASP A 42 5.84 -7.28 -10.08
CA ASP A 42 5.19 -8.56 -9.81
C ASP A 42 3.67 -8.41 -9.95
N TYR A 43 3.08 -9.21 -10.83
CA TYR A 43 1.63 -9.24 -11.02
C TYR A 43 0.97 -10.36 -10.19
N GLY A 44 1.74 -11.20 -9.50
CA GLY A 44 1.23 -12.24 -8.61
C GLY A 44 0.96 -13.58 -9.30
N ARG A 45 0.17 -14.43 -8.63
CA ARG A 45 -0.16 -15.80 -9.04
C ARG A 45 -1.62 -15.91 -9.44
N TYR A 46 -1.87 -16.51 -10.60
CA TYR A 46 -3.19 -16.68 -11.18
C TYR A 46 -3.49 -18.16 -11.42
N TYR A 47 -4.75 -18.55 -11.25
CA TYR A 47 -5.22 -19.89 -11.61
C TYR A 47 -5.73 -19.87 -13.06
N GLY A 48 -5.16 -20.73 -13.89
CA GLY A 48 -5.48 -20.83 -15.31
C GLY A 48 -4.87 -19.73 -16.18
N PHE A 49 -5.24 -19.75 -17.46
CA PHE A 49 -4.66 -18.89 -18.50
C PHE A 49 -5.74 -18.04 -19.18
N ASP A 50 -5.80 -16.76 -18.84
CA ASP A 50 -6.65 -15.78 -19.52
C ASP A 50 -5.81 -14.91 -20.48
N GLN A 51 -5.95 -15.16 -21.78
CA GLN A 51 -5.25 -14.41 -22.83
C GLN A 51 -5.54 -12.91 -22.80
N ALA A 52 -6.79 -12.51 -22.53
CA ALA A 52 -7.17 -11.10 -22.53
C ALA A 52 -6.51 -10.35 -21.36
N HIS A 53 -6.47 -11.00 -20.19
CA HIS A 53 -5.83 -10.45 -19.01
C HIS A 53 -4.32 -10.30 -19.17
N ILE A 54 -3.63 -11.35 -19.65
CA ILE A 54 -2.19 -11.34 -19.89
C ILE A 54 -1.82 -10.27 -20.93
N ARG A 55 -2.61 -10.14 -22.00
CA ARG A 55 -2.40 -9.09 -23.01
C ARG A 55 -2.48 -7.69 -22.38
N THR A 56 -3.48 -7.46 -21.53
CA THR A 56 -3.66 -6.18 -20.84
C THR A 56 -2.47 -5.86 -19.92
N MET A 57 -1.97 -6.85 -19.18
CA MET A 57 -0.79 -6.69 -18.32
C MET A 57 0.48 -6.39 -19.11
N LEU A 58 0.73 -7.13 -20.20
CA LEU A 58 1.88 -6.90 -21.07
C LEU A 58 1.84 -5.50 -21.71
N GLN A 59 0.67 -5.04 -22.13
CA GLN A 59 0.50 -3.70 -22.68
C GLN A 59 0.79 -2.63 -21.63
N LYS A 60 0.23 -2.77 -20.42
CA LYS A 60 0.50 -1.85 -19.30
C LYS A 60 2.00 -1.81 -18.96
N ALA A 61 2.65 -2.97 -18.93
CA ALA A 61 4.08 -3.04 -18.67
C ALA A 61 4.92 -2.37 -19.78
N ARG A 62 4.54 -2.53 -21.05
CA ARG A 62 5.19 -1.82 -22.18
C ARG A 62 5.05 -0.31 -22.05
N GLU A 63 3.87 0.18 -21.68
CA GLU A 63 3.64 1.61 -21.48
C GLU A 63 4.45 2.17 -20.32
N THR A 64 4.53 1.43 -19.20
CA THR A 64 5.36 1.82 -18.04
C THR A 64 6.84 1.86 -18.41
N ASN A 65 7.36 0.83 -19.10
CA ASN A 65 8.76 0.81 -19.53
C ASN A 65 9.05 1.92 -20.55
N ARG A 66 8.16 2.18 -21.50
CA ARG A 66 8.31 3.29 -22.45
C ARG A 66 8.34 4.65 -21.77
N LYS A 67 7.55 4.83 -20.70
CA LYS A 67 7.59 6.06 -19.89
C LYS A 67 8.91 6.17 -19.12
N LYS A 68 9.40 5.06 -18.57
CA LYS A 68 10.69 4.98 -17.87
C LYS A 68 11.86 5.29 -18.82
N ASP A 69 11.92 4.65 -19.98
CA ASP A 69 12.96 4.91 -20.99
C ASP A 69 12.89 6.36 -21.50
N ARG A 70 11.69 6.93 -21.63
CA ARG A 70 11.51 8.33 -22.03
C ARG A 70 11.92 9.30 -20.93
N SER A 71 11.66 8.99 -19.65
CA SER A 71 12.14 9.81 -18.53
C SER A 71 13.65 9.68 -18.39
N GLU A 72 14.23 8.48 -18.53
CA GLU A 72 15.67 8.28 -18.46
C GLU A 72 16.40 8.94 -19.65
N ALA A 73 15.85 8.87 -20.86
CA ALA A 73 16.39 9.58 -22.02
C ALA A 73 16.24 11.11 -21.91
N ALA A 74 15.16 11.60 -21.28
CA ALA A 74 15.00 13.03 -20.99
C ALA A 74 16.00 13.51 -19.93
N VAL A 75 16.25 12.71 -18.88
CA VAL A 75 17.26 12.98 -17.85
C VAL A 75 18.67 12.90 -18.43
N ALA A 76 18.95 11.97 -19.34
CA ALA A 76 20.25 11.88 -20.03
C ALA A 76 20.51 13.03 -21.00
N ALA A 77 19.46 13.62 -21.60
CA ALA A 77 19.58 14.81 -22.43
C ALA A 77 19.75 16.10 -21.60
N ASP A 78 19.29 16.11 -20.35
CA ASP A 78 19.42 17.24 -19.41
C ASP A 78 20.75 17.20 -18.61
N ALA A 79 21.44 16.06 -18.59
CA ALA A 79 22.75 15.90 -17.94
C ALA A 79 23.92 16.59 -18.68
N ALA A 80 23.66 17.37 -19.74
CA ALA A 80 24.64 18.16 -20.49
C ALA A 80 24.41 19.69 -20.41
N ALA A 81 23.82 20.18 -19.32
CA ALA A 81 23.70 21.61 -19.01
C ALA A 81 24.40 21.96 -17.67
N PRO A 82 24.91 23.20 -17.52
CA PRO A 82 26.07 23.51 -16.69
C PRO A 82 25.73 23.57 -15.20
N ALA A 83 26.79 23.44 -14.38
CA ALA A 83 26.82 23.63 -12.93
C ALA A 83 25.71 24.56 -12.42
N THR A 84 24.77 23.94 -11.68
CA THR A 84 23.68 24.58 -10.95
C THR A 84 24.23 25.80 -10.21
N ALA A 85 23.86 26.99 -10.67
CA ALA A 85 24.02 28.20 -9.88
C ALA A 85 23.34 27.96 -8.53
N GLU A 86 24.08 28.09 -7.43
CA GLU A 86 23.57 27.99 -6.07
C GLU A 86 22.28 28.81 -5.97
N GLN A 87 21.14 28.13 -5.86
CA GLN A 87 19.87 28.81 -5.65
C GLN A 87 19.95 29.51 -4.30
N PRO A 88 19.55 30.79 -4.19
CA PRO A 88 19.57 31.48 -2.92
C PRO A 88 18.70 30.74 -1.91
N ARG A 89 19.23 30.54 -0.69
CA ARG A 89 18.54 29.88 0.42
C ARG A 89 17.15 30.51 0.62
N PRO A 90 16.05 29.75 0.46
CA PRO A 90 14.70 30.30 0.58
C PRO A 90 14.39 30.84 1.99
N ASP A 91 13.68 31.97 2.06
CA ASP A 91 13.30 32.64 3.31
C ASP A 91 12.45 31.74 4.24
N TRP A 92 11.69 30.81 3.67
CA TRP A 92 10.82 29.90 4.43
C TRP A 92 11.60 28.90 5.30
N ILE A 93 12.89 28.68 5.02
CA ILE A 93 13.77 27.81 5.83
C ILE A 93 14.05 28.49 7.18
N ASP A 94 14.42 29.77 7.15
CA ASP A 94 14.82 30.50 8.36
C ASP A 94 13.61 31.06 9.12
N ASN A 95 12.51 31.33 8.40
CA ASN A 95 11.27 31.84 8.98
C ASN A 95 10.07 30.96 8.59
N PRO A 96 9.95 29.73 9.13
CA PRO A 96 8.90 28.80 8.76
C PRO A 96 7.52 29.35 9.17
N PRO A 97 6.61 29.63 8.22
CA PRO A 97 5.29 30.14 8.54
C PRO A 97 4.45 29.05 9.19
N LYS A 98 4.25 29.09 10.52
CA LYS A 98 3.50 28.02 11.22
C LYS A 98 2.03 27.88 10.78
N ARG A 99 1.39 28.98 10.38
CA ARG A 99 0.00 28.97 9.89
C ARG A 99 -0.29 30.21 9.07
N ILE A 100 -0.77 30.02 7.84
CA ILE A 100 -1.27 31.10 6.99
C ILE A 100 -2.74 30.79 6.69
N GLY A 101 -3.65 31.44 7.42
CA GLY A 101 -5.08 31.15 7.36
C GLY A 101 -5.43 29.75 7.88
N GLU A 102 -6.05 28.93 7.03
CA GLU A 102 -6.41 27.54 7.36
C GLU A 102 -5.33 26.51 6.98
N VAL A 103 -4.29 26.94 6.25
CA VAL A 103 -3.21 26.05 5.82
C VAL A 103 -2.17 25.98 6.93
N TYR A 104 -1.90 24.76 7.40
CA TYR A 104 -0.82 24.49 8.33
C TYR A 104 0.45 24.20 7.53
N ARG A 105 1.51 24.97 7.77
CA ARG A 105 2.79 24.75 7.08
C ARG A 105 3.88 24.40 8.08
N GLN A 106 4.73 23.48 7.68
CA GLN A 106 5.83 23.00 8.50
C GLN A 106 7.04 22.75 7.60
N VAL A 107 8.21 23.14 8.07
CA VAL A 107 9.48 22.85 7.39
C VAL A 107 10.09 21.63 8.04
N VAL A 108 10.53 20.71 7.19
CA VAL A 108 11.18 19.45 7.58
C VAL A 108 12.61 19.50 7.12
N GLU A 109 13.53 19.28 8.06
CA GLU A 109 14.95 19.15 7.78
C GLU A 109 15.32 17.67 7.82
N VAL A 110 15.98 17.19 6.76
CA VAL A 110 16.51 15.83 6.65
C VAL A 110 17.98 15.91 6.33
N GLY A 111 18.82 15.49 7.28
CA GLY A 111 20.27 15.56 7.14
C GLY A 111 20.99 15.72 8.48
N PRO A 112 22.33 15.70 8.44
CA PRO A 112 23.16 15.70 7.23
C PRO A 112 23.50 14.29 6.70
N TYR A 113 23.55 14.13 5.37
CA TYR A 113 23.91 12.89 4.66
C TYR A 113 25.00 13.11 3.61
N THR A 114 25.58 12.04 3.09
CA THR A 114 26.65 12.16 2.07
C THR A 114 26.08 12.32 0.67
N THR A 115 24.93 11.70 0.41
CA THR A 115 24.27 11.74 -0.89
C THR A 115 22.87 12.34 -0.79
N ALA A 116 22.37 12.87 -1.91
CA ALA A 116 20.99 13.38 -1.96
C ALA A 116 19.98 12.23 -1.84
N GLU A 117 20.31 11.06 -2.39
CA GLU A 117 19.46 9.87 -2.34
C GLU A 117 19.20 9.41 -0.89
N GLU A 118 20.24 9.42 -0.04
CA GLU A 118 20.08 9.16 1.40
C GLU A 118 19.09 10.14 2.06
N CYS A 119 19.15 11.43 1.71
CA CYS A 119 18.18 12.41 2.20
C CYS A 119 16.74 12.05 1.77
N TYR A 120 16.51 11.66 0.52
CA TYR A 120 15.18 11.29 0.04
C TYR A 120 14.65 9.99 0.65
N GLN A 121 15.53 9.00 0.88
CA GLN A 121 15.15 7.77 1.57
C GLN A 121 14.67 8.06 3.00
N GLN A 122 15.41 8.90 3.72
CA GLN A 122 15.09 9.27 5.11
C GLN A 122 13.91 10.24 5.21
N LEU A 123 13.67 11.03 4.16
CA LEU A 123 12.50 11.90 4.06
C LEU A 123 11.20 11.08 4.10
N ALA A 124 11.14 9.92 3.44
CA ALA A 124 9.92 9.10 3.40
C ALA A 124 9.41 8.70 4.80
N ASP A 125 10.34 8.29 5.67
CA ASP A 125 10.05 7.95 7.07
C ASP A 125 9.63 9.20 7.85
N LYS A 126 10.33 10.31 7.65
CA LYS A 126 10.06 11.55 8.37
C LYS A 126 8.73 12.20 7.99
N LEU A 127 8.33 12.12 6.72
CA LEU A 127 7.01 12.55 6.25
C LEU A 127 5.89 11.78 6.93
N SER A 128 6.06 10.46 7.08
CA SER A 128 5.08 9.61 7.76
C SER A 128 4.96 9.98 9.24
N GLU A 129 6.09 10.22 9.91
CA GLU A 129 6.12 10.65 11.31
C GLU A 129 5.38 11.97 11.52
N ILE A 130 5.69 12.98 10.71
CA ILE A 130 5.11 14.33 10.82
C ILE A 130 3.63 14.32 10.46
N THR A 131 3.22 13.52 9.47
CA THR A 131 1.80 13.38 9.12
C THR A 131 1.01 12.73 10.25
N ALA A 132 1.57 11.71 10.91
CA ALA A 132 0.93 11.06 12.07
C ALA A 132 0.87 11.99 13.29
N GLU A 133 1.88 12.82 13.51
CA GLU A 133 1.87 13.89 14.51
C GLU A 133 0.79 14.93 14.20
N TYR A 134 0.74 15.45 12.97
CA TYR A 134 -0.29 16.39 12.53
C TYR A 134 -1.71 15.83 12.74
N ALA A 135 -1.95 14.57 12.38
CA ALA A 135 -3.26 13.92 12.55
C ALA A 135 -3.68 13.84 14.03
N ARG A 136 -2.73 13.56 14.93
CA ARG A 136 -2.96 13.56 16.38
C ARG A 136 -3.23 14.95 16.93
N ASP A 137 -2.40 15.93 16.55
CA ASP A 137 -2.52 17.33 17.01
C ASP A 137 -3.84 17.97 16.58
N GLN A 138 -4.30 17.68 15.37
CA GLN A 138 -5.60 18.14 14.87
C GLN A 138 -6.79 17.30 15.38
N SER A 139 -6.54 16.35 16.30
CA SER A 139 -7.56 15.46 16.87
C SER A 139 -8.39 14.74 15.80
N LEU A 140 -7.78 14.40 14.66
CA LEU A 140 -8.46 13.68 13.59
C LEU A 140 -8.63 12.22 13.98
N PHE A 141 -7.53 11.60 14.40
CA PHE A 141 -7.46 10.24 14.95
C PHE A 141 -6.08 10.00 15.55
N ASN A 142 -5.98 8.99 16.41
CA ASN A 142 -4.71 8.58 17.00
C ASN A 142 -4.08 7.47 16.15
N CYS A 143 -3.12 7.81 15.31
CA CYS A 143 -2.34 6.85 14.53
C CYS A 143 -0.85 6.97 14.80
N TRP A 144 -0.18 5.83 14.73
CA TRP A 144 1.27 5.74 14.64
C TRP A 144 1.71 5.82 13.16
N PRO A 145 2.97 6.21 12.87
CA PRO A 145 3.46 6.40 11.50
C PRO A 145 3.34 5.13 10.63
N ASP A 146 3.57 3.95 11.20
CA ASP A 146 3.43 2.62 10.58
C ASP A 146 1.97 2.27 10.21
N GLN A 147 1.00 2.98 10.77
CA GLN A 147 -0.42 2.77 10.46
C GLN A 147 -0.91 3.59 9.26
N LEU A 148 -0.20 4.66 8.85
CA LEU A 148 -0.59 5.51 7.72
C LEU A 148 -0.84 4.73 6.41
N PRO A 149 -0.04 3.71 6.04
CA PRO A 149 -0.30 2.89 4.87
C PRO A 149 -1.67 2.18 4.89
N HIS A 150 -2.17 1.79 6.06
CA HIS A 150 -3.49 1.16 6.22
C HIS A 150 -4.64 2.13 5.89
N TYR A 151 -4.39 3.42 6.01
CA TYR A 151 -5.30 4.50 5.62
C TYR A 151 -5.13 4.92 4.15
N GLY A 152 -4.30 4.21 3.38
CA GLY A 152 -3.98 4.53 1.99
C GLY A 152 -3.08 5.77 1.84
N ILE A 153 -2.43 6.21 2.91
CA ILE A 153 -1.51 7.34 2.93
C ILE A 153 -0.09 6.76 2.85
N THR A 154 0.51 6.87 1.67
CA THR A 154 1.86 6.37 1.42
C THR A 154 2.85 7.54 1.38
N PRO A 155 4.15 7.31 1.66
CA PRO A 155 5.16 8.36 1.51
C PRO A 155 5.16 9.01 0.13
N ALA A 156 4.94 8.22 -0.94
CA ALA A 156 4.82 8.73 -2.30
C ALA A 156 3.61 9.66 -2.49
N TYR A 157 2.50 9.39 -1.81
CA TYR A 157 1.35 10.32 -1.79
C TYR A 157 1.71 11.62 -1.06
N LEU A 158 2.40 11.53 0.09
CA LEU A 158 2.81 12.70 0.86
C LEU A 158 3.79 13.59 0.08
N MET A 159 4.77 13.00 -0.59
CA MET A 159 5.69 13.73 -1.46
C MET A 159 4.99 14.42 -2.63
N ARG A 160 3.86 13.88 -3.12
CA ARG A 160 3.17 14.46 -4.27
C ARG A 160 2.17 15.54 -3.88
N GLU A 161 1.45 15.36 -2.79
CA GLU A 161 0.31 16.22 -2.42
C GLU A 161 0.62 17.18 -1.28
N VAL A 162 1.56 16.84 -0.39
CA VAL A 162 1.84 17.62 0.84
C VAL A 162 3.12 18.44 0.69
N CYS A 163 4.10 17.94 -0.06
CA CYS A 163 5.33 18.66 -0.38
C CYS A 163 5.03 19.77 -1.39
N VAL A 164 5.29 21.03 -1.01
CA VAL A 164 5.08 22.20 -1.88
C VAL A 164 6.38 22.70 -2.47
N ASP A 165 7.45 22.72 -1.68
CA ASP A 165 8.76 23.20 -2.11
C ASP A 165 9.87 22.38 -1.46
N GLU A 166 11.01 22.28 -2.15
CA GLU A 166 12.18 21.53 -1.72
C GLU A 166 13.47 22.32 -1.98
N TYR A 167 14.41 22.25 -1.03
CA TYR A 167 15.70 22.90 -1.15
C TYR A 167 16.80 21.99 -0.63
N LEU A 168 17.77 21.68 -1.49
CA LEU A 168 18.91 20.84 -1.15
C LEU A 168 20.14 21.72 -0.89
N GLU A 169 20.50 21.87 0.38
CA GLU A 169 21.71 22.55 0.80
C GLU A 169 22.91 21.59 0.75
N THR A 170 23.99 22.01 0.08
CA THR A 170 25.28 21.32 0.14
C THR A 170 26.22 22.18 0.98
N PHE A 171 26.79 21.61 2.04
CA PHE A 171 27.70 22.32 2.95
C PHE A 171 28.88 21.42 3.32
N TYR A 172 30.04 22.03 3.58
CA TYR A 172 31.21 21.28 4.01
C TYR A 172 31.17 21.05 5.53
N SER A 173 31.21 19.79 5.97
CA SER A 173 31.25 19.45 7.39
C SER A 173 32.69 19.29 7.85
N GLU A 174 33.20 20.22 8.67
CA GLU A 174 34.56 20.13 9.22
C GLU A 174 34.77 18.86 10.06
N SER A 175 33.73 18.39 10.76
CA SER A 175 33.80 17.19 11.60
C SER A 175 33.99 15.89 10.81
N VAL A 176 33.47 15.83 9.58
CA VAL A 176 33.57 14.64 8.73
C VAL A 176 34.64 14.82 7.63
N GLY A 177 35.06 16.06 7.37
CA GLY A 177 36.06 16.40 6.36
C GLY A 177 35.58 16.18 4.92
N GLN A 178 34.26 16.25 4.70
CA GLN A 178 33.64 16.03 3.39
C GLN A 178 32.39 16.91 3.22
N GLU A 179 31.99 17.10 1.96
CA GLU A 179 30.72 17.74 1.62
C GLU A 179 29.55 16.85 2.09
N MET A 180 28.58 17.49 2.73
CA MET A 180 27.35 16.85 3.18
C MET A 180 26.16 17.59 2.57
N LYS A 181 25.08 16.86 2.43
CA LYS A 181 23.82 17.32 1.89
C LYS A 181 22.76 17.33 2.99
N ARG A 182 21.92 18.35 2.93
CA ARG A 182 20.78 18.52 3.82
C ARG A 182 19.59 18.96 3.00
N LEU A 183 18.50 18.22 3.12
CA LEU A 183 17.28 18.47 2.39
C LEU A 183 16.29 19.19 3.32
N TYR A 184 15.82 20.34 2.87
CA TYR A 184 14.74 21.10 3.47
C TYR A 184 13.49 20.91 2.62
N VAL A 185 12.39 20.53 3.25
CA VAL A 185 11.10 20.33 2.58
C VAL A 185 10.04 21.17 3.25
N GLN A 186 9.31 21.96 2.47
CA GLN A 186 8.14 22.69 2.94
C GLN A 186 6.89 21.83 2.75
N LEU A 187 6.25 21.50 3.86
CA LEU A 187 4.98 20.78 3.89
C LEU A 187 3.83 21.76 4.08
N GLU A 188 2.76 21.55 3.31
CA GLU A 188 1.50 22.25 3.49
C GLU A 188 0.36 21.25 3.69
N PHE A 189 -0.28 21.31 4.86
CA PHE A 189 -1.47 20.56 5.18
C PHE A 189 -2.69 21.46 5.03
N ASP A 190 -3.31 21.36 3.86
CA ASP A 190 -4.52 22.09 3.52
C ASP A 190 -5.79 21.37 4.02
N GLN A 191 -6.94 21.93 3.69
CA GLN A 191 -8.23 21.35 4.05
C GLN A 191 -8.52 20.05 3.29
N ALA A 192 -8.06 19.92 2.03
CA ALA A 192 -8.28 18.73 1.23
C ALA A 192 -7.54 17.51 1.81
N ILE A 193 -6.29 17.69 2.24
CA ILE A 193 -5.50 16.69 2.94
C ILE A 193 -6.17 16.33 4.26
N ARG A 194 -6.61 17.32 5.05
CA ARG A 194 -7.32 17.05 6.31
C ARG A 194 -8.59 16.22 6.11
N ASP A 195 -9.40 16.58 5.12
CA ASP A 195 -10.63 15.85 4.79
C ASP A 195 -10.33 14.44 4.28
N ARG A 196 -9.25 14.28 3.51
CA ARG A 196 -8.77 12.97 3.07
C ARG A 196 -8.32 12.10 4.23
N LEU A 197 -7.52 12.63 5.15
CA LEU A 197 -7.09 11.93 6.38
C LEU A 197 -8.33 11.45 7.16
N ARG A 198 -9.32 12.33 7.36
CA ARG A 198 -10.56 12.00 8.06
C ARG A 198 -11.37 10.92 7.32
N GLN A 199 -11.52 11.05 6.01
CA GLN A 199 -12.24 10.09 5.18
C GLN A 199 -11.59 8.70 5.23
N SER A 200 -10.27 8.63 5.08
CA SER A 200 -9.53 7.37 5.16
C SER A 200 -9.73 6.67 6.50
N HIS A 201 -9.69 7.42 7.60
CA HIS A 201 -9.96 6.86 8.92
C HIS A 201 -11.38 6.31 9.06
N GLN A 202 -12.39 7.03 8.56
CA GLN A 202 -13.78 6.58 8.57
C GLN A 202 -13.98 5.28 7.77
N ILE A 203 -13.34 5.15 6.61
CA ILE A 203 -13.41 3.93 5.79
C ILE A 203 -12.83 2.72 6.55
N VAL A 204 -11.68 2.90 7.20
CA VAL A 204 -11.04 1.83 7.99
C VAL A 204 -11.91 1.44 9.18
N GLN A 205 -12.47 2.41 9.91
CA GLN A 205 -13.40 2.12 11.02
C GLN A 205 -14.62 1.34 10.55
N GLN A 206 -15.26 1.74 9.44
CA GLN A 206 -16.41 1.04 8.89
C GLN A 206 -16.09 -0.39 8.46
N SER A 207 -14.91 -0.63 7.86
CA SER A 207 -14.51 -1.98 7.47
C SER A 207 -14.32 -2.93 8.67
N ASN A 208 -13.87 -2.41 9.80
CA ASN A 208 -13.71 -3.19 11.03
C ASN A 208 -15.09 -3.52 11.65
N GLU A 209 -16.05 -2.61 11.60
CA GLU A 209 -17.40 -2.83 12.13
C GLU A 209 -18.19 -3.88 11.33
N VAL A 210 -18.10 -3.86 9.99
CA VAL A 210 -18.81 -4.83 9.14
C VAL A 210 -18.31 -6.25 9.38
N SER A 211 -17.02 -6.41 9.69
CA SER A 211 -16.45 -7.72 10.03
C SER A 211 -17.09 -8.29 11.31
N GLY A 212 -17.24 -7.49 12.36
CA GLY A 212 -17.90 -7.91 13.60
C GLY A 212 -19.36 -8.33 13.42
N LEU A 213 -20.12 -7.56 12.62
CA LEU A 213 -21.53 -7.87 12.38
C LEU A 213 -21.73 -9.17 11.59
N SER A 214 -20.82 -9.46 10.65
CA SER A 214 -20.86 -10.67 9.84
C SER A 214 -20.61 -11.94 10.66
N VAL A 215 -19.71 -11.88 11.65
CA VAL A 215 -19.42 -13.00 12.55
C VAL A 215 -20.64 -13.33 13.41
N LEU A 216 -21.33 -12.33 13.94
CA LEU A 216 -22.58 -12.54 14.69
C LEU A 216 -23.68 -13.13 13.81
N GLY A 217 -23.87 -12.61 12.59
CA GLY A 217 -24.86 -13.12 11.64
C GLY A 217 -24.61 -14.58 11.26
N LEU A 218 -23.36 -14.93 10.93
CA LEU A 218 -22.96 -16.31 10.64
C LEU A 218 -23.11 -17.21 11.87
N GLY A 219 -22.77 -16.72 13.07
CA GLY A 219 -22.95 -17.45 14.32
C GLY A 219 -24.40 -17.82 14.58
N VAL A 220 -25.32 -16.87 14.39
CA VAL A 220 -26.77 -17.11 14.53
C VAL A 220 -27.26 -18.10 13.48
N LEU A 221 -26.88 -17.95 12.21
CA LEU A 221 -27.27 -18.88 11.15
C LEU A 221 -26.72 -20.29 11.37
N ALA A 222 -25.47 -20.42 11.84
CA ALA A 222 -24.87 -21.70 12.18
C ALA A 222 -25.61 -22.38 13.35
N LEU A 223 -26.05 -21.60 14.35
CA LEU A 223 -26.82 -22.10 15.48
C LEU A 223 -28.20 -22.60 15.01
N VAL A 224 -28.92 -21.81 14.20
CA VAL A 224 -30.22 -22.20 13.63
C VAL A 224 -30.09 -23.43 12.74
N GLY A 225 -29.09 -23.45 11.85
CA GLY A 225 -28.79 -24.58 10.98
C GLY A 225 -28.42 -25.85 11.77
N GLY A 226 -27.65 -25.69 12.84
CA GLY A 226 -27.28 -26.78 13.76
C GLY A 226 -28.50 -27.38 14.46
N VAL A 227 -29.40 -26.55 15.00
CA VAL A 227 -30.65 -27.00 15.62
C VAL A 227 -31.53 -27.72 14.59
N PHE A 228 -31.67 -27.17 13.38
CA PHE A 228 -32.47 -27.80 12.33
C PHE A 228 -31.88 -29.14 11.86
N GLY A 229 -30.56 -29.20 11.68
CA GLY A 229 -29.84 -30.42 11.34
C GLY A 229 -30.03 -31.51 12.40
N LEU A 230 -29.95 -31.14 13.68
CA LEU A 230 -30.20 -32.04 14.81
C LEU A 230 -31.63 -32.60 14.80
N LEU A 231 -32.64 -31.73 14.63
CA LEU A 231 -34.04 -32.17 14.54
C LEU A 231 -34.25 -33.15 13.38
N LYS A 232 -33.66 -32.89 12.22
CA LYS A 232 -33.76 -33.77 11.05
C LYS A 232 -33.06 -35.11 11.26
N THR A 233 -31.91 -35.13 11.96
CA THR A 233 -31.25 -36.39 12.34
C THR A 233 -32.04 -37.19 13.38
N ASP A 234 -32.77 -36.53 14.28
CA ASP A 234 -33.66 -37.20 15.24
C ASP A 234 -34.85 -37.87 14.54
N GLU A 235 -35.45 -37.18 13.57
CA GLU A 235 -36.53 -37.73 12.73
C GLU A 235 -36.04 -38.95 11.92
N ALA A 236 -34.86 -38.86 11.30
CA ALA A 236 -34.26 -39.97 10.55
C ALA A 236 -33.90 -41.18 11.43
N THR A 237 -33.56 -40.96 12.71
CA THR A 237 -33.21 -42.03 13.65
C THR A 237 -34.38 -42.54 14.48
N ALA A 238 -35.60 -42.10 14.17
CA ALA A 238 -36.85 -42.48 14.84
C ALA A 238 -36.77 -42.32 16.38
N GLY A 239 -36.04 -41.30 16.86
CA GLY A 239 -35.91 -41.00 18.29
C GLY A 239 -35.07 -41.99 19.11
N ARG A 240 -34.30 -42.89 18.48
CA ARG A 240 -33.49 -43.90 19.20
C ARG A 240 -32.40 -43.28 20.08
N TYR A 241 -31.99 -42.02 19.83
CA TYR A 241 -30.92 -41.33 20.55
C TYR A 241 -31.37 -40.13 21.40
N ARG A 242 -32.67 -39.97 21.66
CA ARG A 242 -33.28 -38.80 22.33
C ARG A 242 -32.61 -38.39 23.64
N LYS A 243 -32.08 -39.35 24.42
CA LYS A 243 -31.40 -39.10 25.71
C LYS A 243 -29.99 -38.54 25.57
N ARG A 244 -29.26 -38.89 24.51
CA ARG A 244 -27.88 -38.40 24.28
C ARG A 244 -27.87 -37.04 23.59
N LEU A 245 -28.88 -36.79 22.74
CA LEU A 245 -29.07 -35.50 22.09
C LEU A 245 -29.27 -34.37 23.13
N PHE A 246 -30.04 -34.63 24.19
CA PHE A 246 -30.37 -33.63 25.22
C PHE A 246 -29.16 -33.07 26.00
N LEU A 247 -28.05 -33.81 26.08
CA LEU A 247 -26.80 -33.36 26.71
C LEU A 247 -25.85 -32.70 25.70
N GLY A 248 -25.86 -33.14 24.45
CA GLY A 248 -24.97 -32.62 23.40
C GLY A 248 -25.34 -31.22 22.92
N VAL A 249 -26.66 -30.92 22.79
CA VAL A 249 -27.11 -29.61 22.27
C VAL A 249 -26.73 -28.44 23.19
N PRO A 250 -26.99 -28.48 24.53
CA PRO A 250 -26.58 -27.40 25.41
C PRO A 250 -25.06 -27.21 25.44
N ALA A 251 -24.29 -28.30 25.42
CA ALA A 251 -22.83 -28.24 25.40
C ALA A 251 -22.30 -27.59 24.11
N ALA A 252 -22.89 -27.89 22.95
CA ALA A 252 -22.54 -27.26 21.69
C ALA A 252 -22.91 -25.77 21.65
N ILE A 253 -24.08 -25.39 22.19
CA ILE A 253 -24.50 -23.98 22.28
C ILE A 253 -23.55 -23.21 23.21
N ILE A 254 -23.21 -23.76 24.39
CA ILE A 254 -22.28 -23.15 25.34
C ILE A 254 -20.88 -23.01 24.72
N GLY A 255 -20.41 -24.03 24.00
CA GLY A 255 -19.13 -23.99 23.30
C GLY A 255 -19.11 -22.90 22.22
N LEU A 256 -20.20 -22.77 21.44
CA LEU A 256 -20.31 -21.76 20.41
C LEU A 256 -20.40 -20.35 20.98
N THR A 257 -21.17 -20.12 22.05
CA THR A 257 -21.26 -18.81 22.70
C THR A 257 -19.95 -18.41 23.38
N ALA A 258 -19.24 -19.35 24.00
CA ALA A 258 -17.92 -19.09 24.57
C ALA A 258 -16.89 -18.72 23.49
N LEU A 259 -16.93 -19.40 22.34
CA LEU A 259 -16.08 -19.06 21.19
C LEU A 259 -16.39 -17.67 20.65
N VAL A 260 -17.67 -17.31 20.49
CA VAL A 260 -18.08 -15.98 20.00
C VAL A 260 -17.72 -14.86 20.98
N LEU A 261 -17.73 -15.12 22.30
CA LEU A 261 -17.32 -14.14 23.30
C LEU A 261 -15.79 -13.94 23.41
N MET A 262 -15.00 -14.84 22.83
CA MET A 262 -13.53 -14.72 22.80
C MET A 262 -12.99 -13.99 21.56
N VAL A 263 -13.82 -13.82 20.53
CA VAL A 263 -13.48 -13.13 19.28
C VAL A 263 -13.95 -11.68 19.36
#